data_AF-A0A917V7U4-F1
#
_entry.id   AF-A0A917V7U4-F1
#
_cell.length_a   1.000
_cell.length_b   1.000
_cell.length_c   1.000
_cell.angle_alpha   90.00
_cell.angle_beta   90.00
_cell.angle_gamma   90.00
#
_symmetry.space_group_name_H-M   'P 1'
#
loop_
_entity.id
_entity.type
_entity.pdbx_description
1 polymer ?
#
loop_
_entity_poly.entity_id
_entity_poly.type
_entity_poly.pdbx_seq_one_letter_code
_entity_poly.pdbx_strand_id
1 'polypeptide(L)'
;MSVECGHCGAYPAADVDFAYFTGLVLWHASVNVSGPFCRDCGLHVYRRVTVYAAWFGWWTVVGLITNVAGFVIHARNRRRVAELPTPSYYGWRAPMDPGRPLLRRLGAVGFLIPFAIAANIFVQLYLSDAREIEQSMSTVTSGQCVGQIEVGWWFDREKRWQQVRCADPAAAGRVLLKVHHSPRAADCAGLPTTIFTHTEETFTLCVGPIK
;
A
#
# COMPACT_ATOMS: atom_id res chain seq x y z
N MET A 1 -30.09 -31.09 -21.72
CA MET A 1 -30.70 -29.83 -22.18
C MET A 1 -29.58 -28.81 -22.33
N SER A 2 -29.33 -28.31 -23.53
CA SER A 2 -28.38 -27.21 -23.74
C SER A 2 -29.00 -25.92 -23.25
N VAL A 3 -28.37 -25.26 -22.28
CA VAL A 3 -28.81 -23.96 -21.78
C VAL A 3 -28.47 -22.90 -22.84
N GLU A 4 -29.41 -22.01 -23.15
CA GLU A 4 -29.23 -20.90 -24.09
C GLU A 4 -28.71 -19.66 -23.36
N CYS A 5 -27.94 -18.84 -24.06
CA CYS A 5 -27.45 -17.59 -23.50
C CYS A 5 -28.59 -16.57 -23.34
N GLY A 6 -28.76 -16.03 -22.14
CA GLY A 6 -29.82 -15.04 -21.83
C GLY A 6 -29.69 -13.71 -22.60
N HIS A 7 -28.54 -13.43 -23.20
CA HIS A 7 -28.33 -12.21 -24.01
C HIS A 7 -28.63 -12.40 -25.50
N CYS A 8 -28.04 -13.44 -26.11
CA CYS A 8 -28.00 -13.63 -27.56
C CYS A 8 -28.75 -14.89 -28.05
N GLY A 9 -29.23 -15.74 -27.15
CA GLY A 9 -29.88 -17.02 -27.48
C GLY A 9 -28.95 -18.11 -28.02
N ALA A 10 -27.63 -17.88 -28.03
CA ALA A 10 -26.66 -18.86 -28.50
C ALA A 10 -26.45 -20.01 -27.50
N TYR A 11 -26.12 -21.20 -28.00
CA TYR A 11 -25.73 -22.37 -27.21
C TYR A 11 -24.35 -22.89 -27.68
N PRO A 12 -23.59 -23.58 -26.81
CA PRO A 12 -23.85 -23.84 -25.39
C PRO A 12 -23.59 -22.60 -24.50
N ALA A 13 -24.34 -22.47 -23.40
CA ALA A 13 -24.15 -21.46 -22.37
C ALA A 13 -23.88 -22.09 -20.99
N ALA A 14 -23.18 -21.36 -20.13
CA ALA A 14 -22.93 -21.73 -18.74
C ALA A 14 -23.53 -20.69 -17.80
N ASP A 15 -24.19 -21.15 -16.73
CA ASP A 15 -24.71 -20.27 -15.69
C ASP A 15 -23.57 -19.82 -14.77
N VAL A 16 -23.25 -18.53 -14.84
CA VAL A 16 -22.13 -17.93 -14.11
C VAL A 16 -22.46 -16.53 -13.61
N ASP A 17 -21.86 -16.18 -12.49
CA ASP A 17 -22.02 -14.88 -11.85
C ASP A 17 -20.73 -14.06 -11.90
N PHE A 18 -20.86 -12.78 -12.22
CA PHE A 18 -19.78 -11.81 -12.10
C PHE A 18 -20.25 -10.64 -11.23
N ALA A 19 -19.66 -10.54 -10.05
CA ALA A 19 -19.88 -9.50 -9.07
C ALA A 19 -18.83 -8.38 -9.12
N TYR A 20 -19.20 -7.15 -8.82
CA TYR A 20 -18.22 -6.14 -8.39
C TYR A 20 -18.78 -5.27 -7.28
N PHE A 21 -17.88 -4.84 -6.41
CA PHE A 21 -18.19 -3.90 -5.35
C PHE A 21 -17.97 -2.49 -5.88
N THR A 22 -18.98 -1.64 -5.77
CA THR A 22 -18.93 -0.22 -6.10
C THR A 22 -19.03 0.53 -4.78
N GLY A 23 -18.24 1.59 -4.58
CA GLY A 23 -18.39 2.39 -3.37
C GLY A 23 -17.17 3.21 -3.00
N LEU A 24 -17.46 4.35 -2.38
CA LEU A 24 -16.50 5.23 -1.70
C LEU A 24 -16.79 5.14 -0.21
N VAL A 25 -15.80 4.74 0.60
CA VAL A 25 -15.70 4.69 2.08
C VAL A 25 -16.99 4.44 2.89
N LEU A 26 -18.03 5.26 2.75
CA LEU A 26 -19.30 5.20 3.47
C LEU A 26 -20.45 4.55 2.69
N TRP A 27 -20.49 4.68 1.36
CA TRP A 27 -21.53 4.06 0.53
C TRP A 27 -20.93 3.00 -0.38
N HIS A 28 -21.49 1.80 -0.29
CA HIS A 28 -21.12 0.71 -1.15
C HIS A 28 -22.34 -0.06 -1.64
N ALA A 29 -22.24 -0.58 -2.85
CA ALA A 29 -23.20 -1.46 -3.47
C ALA A 29 -22.47 -2.67 -4.07
N SER A 30 -23.03 -3.85 -3.88
CA SER A 30 -22.61 -5.05 -4.62
C SER A 30 -23.47 -5.15 -5.88
N VAL A 31 -22.84 -5.18 -7.04
CA VAL A 31 -23.53 -5.37 -8.32
C VAL A 31 -23.19 -6.76 -8.84
N ASN A 32 -24.21 -7.61 -8.93
CA ASN A 32 -24.11 -8.93 -9.54
C ASN A 32 -24.66 -8.91 -10.96
N VAL A 33 -23.86 -9.44 -11.89
CA VAL A 33 -24.25 -9.72 -13.27
C VAL A 33 -24.31 -11.23 -13.42
N SER A 34 -25.52 -11.76 -13.41
CA SER A 34 -25.82 -13.19 -13.36
C SER A 34 -26.54 -13.65 -14.63
N GLY A 35 -26.32 -14.92 -14.99
CA GLY A 35 -27.14 -15.62 -15.95
C GLY A 35 -26.36 -16.61 -16.82
N PRO A 36 -27.08 -17.36 -17.68
CA PRO A 36 -26.43 -18.21 -18.65
C PRO A 36 -25.77 -17.36 -19.74
N PHE A 37 -24.46 -17.49 -19.85
CA PHE A 37 -23.67 -16.83 -20.89
C PHE A 37 -23.02 -17.84 -21.83
N CYS A 38 -23.13 -17.61 -23.13
CA CYS A 38 -22.26 -18.26 -24.11
C CYS A 38 -20.82 -17.77 -23.94
N ARG A 39 -19.86 -18.44 -24.62
CA ARG A 39 -18.44 -18.10 -24.55
C ARG A 39 -18.15 -16.61 -24.73
N ASP A 40 -18.66 -16.01 -25.80
CA ASP A 40 -18.32 -14.62 -26.16
C ASP A 40 -18.95 -13.59 -25.20
N CYS A 41 -20.25 -13.71 -24.94
CA CYS A 41 -20.96 -12.86 -23.98
C CYS A 41 -20.35 -12.98 -22.58
N GLY A 42 -20.02 -14.19 -22.13
CA GLY A 42 -19.42 -14.43 -20.82
C GLY A 42 -18.03 -13.82 -20.71
N LEU A 43 -17.20 -13.92 -21.76
CA LEU A 43 -15.88 -13.28 -21.80
C LEU A 43 -15.99 -11.75 -21.82
N HIS A 44 -16.96 -11.18 -22.52
CA HIS A 44 -17.21 -9.74 -22.51
C HIS A 44 -17.61 -9.25 -21.10
N VAL A 45 -18.60 -9.90 -20.47
CA VAL A 45 -19.06 -9.55 -19.12
C VAL A 45 -17.93 -9.71 -18.11
N TYR A 46 -17.20 -10.83 -18.13
CA TYR A 46 -16.02 -11.05 -17.28
C TYR A 46 -15.03 -9.89 -17.39
N ARG A 47 -14.62 -9.52 -18.63
CA ARG A 47 -13.61 -8.47 -18.85
C ARG A 47 -14.11 -7.11 -18.38
N ARG A 48 -15.38 -6.79 -18.64
CA ARG A 48 -15.99 -5.53 -18.22
C ARG A 48 -16.07 -5.45 -16.70
N VAL A 49 -16.74 -6.41 -16.06
CA VAL A 49 -16.97 -6.45 -14.61
C VAL A 49 -15.65 -6.50 -13.84
N THR A 50 -14.68 -7.30 -14.29
CA THR A 50 -13.36 -7.39 -13.65
C THR A 50 -12.60 -6.06 -13.70
N VAL A 51 -12.70 -5.30 -14.79
CA VAL A 51 -12.11 -3.96 -14.86
C VAL A 51 -12.79 -3.02 -13.86
N TYR A 52 -14.12 -3.02 -13.78
CA TYR A 52 -14.84 -2.18 -12.80
C TYR A 52 -14.45 -2.53 -11.36
N ALA A 53 -14.41 -3.82 -11.03
CA ALA A 53 -13.92 -4.35 -9.76
C ALA A 53 -12.49 -3.85 -9.44
N ALA A 54 -11.59 -3.87 -10.42
CA ALA A 54 -10.22 -3.39 -10.27
C ALA A 54 -10.10 -1.86 -10.12
N TRP A 55 -11.13 -1.06 -10.37
CA TRP A 55 -11.09 0.38 -10.09
C TRP A 55 -11.75 0.74 -8.76
N PHE A 56 -12.87 0.10 -8.43
CA PHE A 56 -13.71 0.53 -7.31
C PHE A 56 -13.60 -0.36 -6.07
N GLY A 57 -13.06 -1.56 -6.18
CA GLY A 57 -12.99 -2.47 -5.04
C GLY A 57 -11.92 -2.12 -3.99
N TRP A 58 -11.05 -1.14 -4.22
CA TRP A 58 -9.88 -0.89 -3.35
C TRP A 58 -10.08 0.19 -2.29
N TRP A 59 -11.16 0.97 -2.38
CA TRP A 59 -11.31 2.18 -1.58
C TRP A 59 -11.78 1.92 -0.14
N THR A 60 -12.12 0.68 0.21
CA THR A 60 -12.56 0.29 1.56
C THR A 60 -11.91 -1.02 1.98
N VAL A 61 -11.76 -1.26 3.29
CA VAL A 61 -11.19 -2.52 3.81
C VAL A 61 -12.05 -3.72 3.41
N VAL A 62 -13.38 -3.59 3.54
CA VAL A 62 -14.34 -4.61 3.09
C VAL A 62 -14.24 -4.84 1.59
N GLY A 63 -14.11 -3.76 0.82
CA GLY A 63 -13.88 -3.80 -0.62
C GLY A 63 -12.63 -4.60 -0.96
N LEU A 64 -11.51 -4.33 -0.30
CA LEU A 64 -10.23 -4.99 -0.58
C LEU A 64 -10.36 -6.52 -0.43
N ILE A 65 -10.97 -6.99 0.67
CA ILE A 65 -11.18 -8.41 0.92
C ILE A 65 -12.14 -9.03 -0.10
N THR A 66 -13.29 -8.39 -0.31
CA THR A 66 -14.32 -8.90 -1.24
C THR A 66 -13.84 -8.93 -2.68
N ASN A 67 -13.01 -7.96 -3.09
CA ASN A 67 -12.48 -7.86 -4.43
C ASN A 67 -11.44 -8.95 -4.72
N VAL A 68 -10.54 -9.24 -3.77
CA VAL A 68 -9.58 -10.35 -3.88
C VAL A 68 -10.31 -11.69 -4.05
N ALA A 69 -11.32 -11.96 -3.22
CA ALA A 69 -12.17 -13.14 -3.36
C ALA A 69 -12.93 -13.13 -4.71
N GLY A 70 -13.46 -11.96 -5.09
CA GLY A 70 -14.16 -11.75 -6.35
C GLY A 70 -13.29 -12.10 -7.57
N PHE A 71 -12.03 -11.70 -7.62
CA PHE A 71 -11.14 -12.05 -8.73
C PHE A 71 -10.89 -13.54 -8.86
N VAL A 72 -10.82 -14.28 -7.75
CA VAL A 72 -10.71 -15.75 -7.78
C VAL A 72 -11.98 -16.36 -8.36
N ILE A 73 -13.15 -15.90 -7.94
CA ILE A 73 -14.45 -16.34 -8.46
C ILE A 73 -14.56 -16.01 -9.96
N HIS A 74 -14.19 -14.80 -10.37
CA HIS A 74 -14.19 -14.37 -11.77
C HIS A 74 -13.25 -15.21 -12.62
N ALA A 75 -12.07 -15.57 -12.10
CA ALA A 75 -11.13 -16.44 -12.80
C ALA A 75 -11.69 -17.85 -12.99
N ARG A 76 -12.37 -18.41 -11.98
CA ARG A 76 -13.06 -19.70 -12.08
C ARG A 76 -14.20 -19.66 -13.08
N ASN A 77 -15.05 -18.64 -13.02
CA ASN A 77 -16.20 -18.48 -13.91
C ASN A 77 -15.75 -18.18 -15.35
N ARG A 78 -14.66 -17.43 -15.52
CA ARG A 78 -13.98 -17.26 -16.81
C ARG A 78 -13.58 -18.59 -17.42
N ARG A 79 -12.99 -19.52 -16.65
CA ARG A 79 -12.62 -20.85 -17.17
C ARG A 79 -13.85 -21.59 -17.69
N ARG A 80 -14.92 -21.62 -16.90
CA ARG A 80 -16.20 -22.25 -17.29
C ARG A 80 -16.75 -21.73 -18.62
N VAL A 81 -16.74 -20.42 -18.85
CA VAL A 81 -17.23 -19.85 -20.12
C VAL A 81 -16.20 -19.98 -21.26
N ALA A 82 -14.90 -19.98 -20.96
CA ALA A 82 -13.85 -20.08 -21.97
C ALA A 82 -13.69 -21.51 -22.51
N GLU A 83 -14.02 -22.52 -21.70
CA GLU A 83 -14.04 -23.94 -22.07
C GLU A 83 -15.25 -24.33 -22.92
N LEU A 84 -16.26 -23.45 -23.02
CA LEU A 84 -17.38 -23.67 -23.92
C LEU A 84 -16.91 -23.68 -25.39
N PRO A 85 -17.45 -24.58 -26.23
CA PRO A 85 -17.28 -24.53 -27.68
C PRO A 85 -17.63 -23.14 -28.25
N THR A 86 -17.09 -22.83 -29.43
CA THR A 86 -17.55 -21.66 -30.20
C THR A 86 -19.06 -21.75 -30.42
N PRO A 87 -19.81 -20.65 -30.25
CA PRO A 87 -21.26 -20.67 -30.42
C PRO A 87 -21.62 -21.15 -31.84
N SER A 88 -22.42 -22.20 -31.96
CA SER A 88 -22.79 -22.81 -33.26
C SER A 88 -23.96 -22.13 -33.94
N TYR A 89 -24.79 -21.43 -33.17
CA TYR A 89 -25.98 -20.71 -33.63
C TYR A 89 -26.13 -19.41 -32.82
N TYR A 90 -26.36 -18.30 -33.50
CA TYR A 90 -26.72 -17.04 -32.85
C TYR A 90 -28.24 -16.92 -32.88
N GLY A 91 -28.85 -16.70 -31.71
CA GLY A 91 -30.30 -16.57 -31.57
C GLY A 91 -30.79 -15.18 -31.99
N TRP A 92 -31.60 -14.56 -31.15
CA TRP A 92 -32.33 -13.33 -31.46
C TRP A 92 -31.51 -12.03 -31.41
N ARG A 93 -30.25 -12.06 -30.95
CA ARG A 93 -29.36 -10.89 -30.85
C ARG A 93 -27.92 -11.26 -31.19
N ALA A 94 -27.17 -10.28 -31.72
CA ALA A 94 -25.74 -10.43 -31.92
C ALA A 94 -25.01 -10.71 -30.58
N PRO A 95 -23.97 -11.57 -30.57
CA PRO A 95 -23.16 -11.79 -29.37
C PRO A 95 -22.41 -10.52 -28.99
N MET A 96 -22.14 -10.34 -27.69
CA MET A 96 -21.26 -9.24 -27.25
C MET A 96 -19.83 -9.54 -27.71
N ASP A 97 -19.14 -8.55 -28.28
CA ASP A 97 -17.73 -8.68 -28.64
C ASP A 97 -16.85 -8.71 -27.36
N PRO A 98 -16.12 -9.81 -27.08
CA PRO A 98 -15.18 -9.85 -25.96
C PRO A 98 -14.10 -8.76 -26.05
N GLY A 99 -13.80 -8.28 -27.26
CA GLY A 99 -12.78 -7.28 -27.55
C GLY A 99 -11.38 -7.71 -27.11
N ARG A 100 -10.58 -6.75 -26.63
CA ARG A 100 -9.21 -7.01 -26.17
C ARG A 100 -9.16 -7.84 -24.88
N PRO A 101 -8.13 -8.70 -24.70
CA PRO A 101 -7.86 -9.38 -23.44
C PRO A 101 -7.79 -8.43 -22.24
N LEU A 102 -8.11 -8.92 -21.04
CA LEU A 102 -8.23 -8.11 -19.82
C LEU A 102 -7.02 -7.17 -19.61
N LEU A 103 -5.80 -7.70 -19.60
CA LEU A 103 -4.56 -6.94 -19.35
C LEU A 103 -4.16 -5.97 -20.47
N ARG A 104 -4.78 -6.08 -21.65
CA ARG A 104 -4.56 -5.15 -22.77
C ARG A 104 -5.57 -3.99 -22.78
N ARG A 105 -6.41 -3.88 -21.76
CA ARG A 105 -7.36 -2.77 -21.57
C ARG A 105 -6.72 -1.74 -20.65
N LEU A 106 -6.88 -0.45 -20.98
CA LEU A 106 -6.39 0.64 -20.14
C LEU A 106 -6.95 0.55 -18.71
N GLY A 107 -8.18 0.04 -18.58
CA GLY A 107 -8.81 -0.23 -17.29
C GLY A 107 -8.09 -1.27 -16.42
N ALA A 108 -7.21 -2.12 -16.97
CA ALA A 108 -6.40 -3.05 -16.18
C ALA A 108 -5.35 -2.36 -15.30
N VAL A 109 -5.05 -1.07 -15.53
CA VAL A 109 -4.22 -0.27 -14.63
C VAL A 109 -4.80 -0.21 -13.22
N GLY A 110 -6.13 -0.40 -13.06
CA GLY A 110 -6.77 -0.48 -11.76
C GLY A 110 -6.20 -1.56 -10.83
N PHE A 111 -5.62 -2.64 -11.38
CA PHE A 111 -4.95 -3.66 -10.56
C PHE A 111 -3.69 -3.16 -9.84
N LEU A 112 -3.10 -2.05 -10.30
CA LEU A 112 -1.91 -1.44 -9.69
C LEU A 112 -2.24 -0.51 -8.51
N ILE A 113 -3.51 -0.11 -8.35
CA ILE A 113 -3.96 0.79 -7.28
C ILE A 113 -3.54 0.29 -5.87
N PRO A 114 -3.82 -0.96 -5.45
CA PRO A 114 -3.43 -1.41 -4.11
C PRO A 114 -1.92 -1.38 -3.89
N PHE A 115 -1.12 -1.65 -4.92
CA PHE A 115 0.35 -1.56 -4.84
C PHE A 115 0.82 -0.11 -4.70
N ALA A 116 0.20 0.82 -5.44
CA ALA A 116 0.51 2.24 -5.33
C ALA A 116 0.17 2.80 -3.94
N ILE A 117 -0.98 2.42 -3.38
CA ILE A 117 -1.39 2.79 -2.02
C ILE A 117 -0.40 2.22 -1.00
N ALA A 118 -0.07 0.92 -1.09
CA ALA A 118 0.87 0.28 -0.19
C ALA A 118 2.27 0.92 -0.26
N ALA A 119 2.77 1.22 -1.46
CA ALA A 119 4.05 1.89 -1.65
C ALA A 119 4.03 3.32 -1.06
N ASN A 120 2.93 4.06 -1.22
CA ASN A 120 2.79 5.39 -0.64
C ASN A 120 2.80 5.35 0.89
N ILE A 121 1.99 4.45 1.50
CA ILE A 121 1.96 4.27 2.96
C ILE A 121 3.35 3.88 3.47
N PHE A 122 4.02 2.95 2.79
CA PHE A 122 5.36 2.52 3.16
C PHE A 122 6.36 3.68 3.15
N VAL A 123 6.36 4.51 2.09
CA VAL A 123 7.23 5.69 2.01
C VAL A 123 6.90 6.69 3.12
N GLN A 124 5.63 6.92 3.43
CA GLN A 124 5.24 7.84 4.51
C GLN A 124 5.70 7.34 5.88
N LEU A 125 5.56 6.04 6.16
CA LEU A 125 6.03 5.44 7.41
C LEU A 125 7.55 5.46 7.53
N TYR A 126 8.25 5.24 6.40
CA TYR A 126 9.70 5.37 6.34
C TYR A 126 10.15 6.80 6.63
N LEU A 127 9.51 7.79 5.98
CA LEU A 127 9.83 9.20 6.18
C LEU A 127 9.46 9.70 7.58
N SER A 128 8.39 9.18 8.20
CA SER A 128 8.00 9.59 9.55
C SER A 128 9.03 9.18 10.61
N ASP A 129 9.58 7.98 10.50
CA ASP A 129 10.63 7.49 11.42
C ASP A 129 11.88 8.36 11.34
N ALA A 130 12.33 8.66 10.10
CA ALA A 130 13.44 9.57 9.86
C ALA A 130 13.20 10.98 10.47
N ARG A 131 11.97 11.50 10.35
CA ARG A 131 11.58 12.82 10.87
C ARG A 131 11.55 12.87 12.39
N GLU A 132 11.06 11.81 13.05
CA GLU A 132 11.00 11.74 14.51
C GLU A 132 12.40 11.77 15.13
N ILE A 133 13.36 11.08 14.50
CA ILE A 133 14.76 11.07 14.94
C ILE A 133 15.37 12.46 14.84
N GLU A 134 15.24 13.12 13.68
CA GLU A 134 15.74 14.50 13.48
C GLU A 134 15.10 15.49 14.46
N GLN A 135 13.78 15.39 14.67
CA GLN A 135 13.07 16.22 15.63
C GLN A 135 13.58 16.01 17.06
N SER A 136 13.78 14.76 17.48
CA SER A 136 14.25 14.46 18.84
C SER A 136 15.58 15.13 19.16
N MET A 137 16.53 15.14 18.22
CA MET A 137 17.82 15.81 18.40
C MET A 137 17.70 17.34 18.35
N SER A 138 16.78 17.86 17.55
CA SER A 138 16.50 19.30 17.47
C SER A 138 15.92 19.89 18.76
N THR A 139 15.08 19.14 19.50
CA THR A 139 14.44 19.58 20.74
C THR A 139 15.23 19.24 22.01
N VAL A 140 16.31 18.48 21.91
CA VAL A 140 17.16 18.17 23.07
C VAL A 140 17.69 19.44 23.74
N THR A 141 17.52 19.52 25.05
CA THR A 141 17.99 20.63 25.89
C THR A 141 19.03 20.17 26.92
N SER A 142 19.72 21.14 27.54
CA SER A 142 20.67 20.88 28.62
C SER A 142 20.02 20.09 29.75
N GLY A 143 20.70 19.07 30.22
CA GLY A 143 20.25 18.20 31.30
C GLY A 143 19.54 16.93 30.85
N GLN A 144 19.19 16.79 29.56
CA GLN A 144 18.66 15.55 28.99
C GLN A 144 19.81 14.61 28.59
N CYS A 145 19.53 13.31 28.50
CA CYS A 145 20.52 12.33 28.09
C CYS A 145 20.35 11.96 26.62
N VAL A 146 21.48 11.67 25.99
CA VAL A 146 21.57 11.24 24.59
C VAL A 146 22.33 9.93 24.51
N GLY A 147 21.92 9.11 23.55
CA GLY A 147 22.46 7.77 23.34
C GLY A 147 22.37 7.38 21.89
N GLN A 148 23.12 6.34 21.52
CA GLN A 148 23.03 5.74 20.20
C GLN A 148 22.05 4.58 20.24
N ILE A 149 20.99 4.68 19.44
CA ILE A 149 20.01 3.62 19.27
C ILE A 149 20.04 3.13 17.82
N GLU A 150 19.71 1.86 17.62
CA GLU A 150 19.57 1.28 16.29
C GLU A 150 18.18 1.65 15.77
N VAL A 151 18.15 2.38 14.67
CA VAL A 151 16.95 2.91 14.03
C VAL A 151 16.93 2.52 12.56
N GLY A 152 15.78 2.72 11.93
CA GLY A 152 15.56 2.32 10.56
C GLY A 152 14.95 0.93 10.44
N TRP A 153 14.60 0.60 9.21
CA TRP A 153 13.83 -0.58 8.87
C TRP A 153 14.76 -1.80 8.75
N TRP A 154 14.19 -3.02 8.68
CA TRP A 154 15.00 -4.25 8.70
C TRP A 154 16.08 -4.35 7.61
N PHE A 155 15.97 -3.56 6.52
CA PHE A 155 16.90 -3.52 5.40
C PHE A 155 17.93 -2.38 5.47
N ASP A 156 17.78 -1.43 6.40
CA ASP A 156 18.63 -0.25 6.52
C ASP A 156 18.69 0.18 7.99
N ARG A 157 19.34 -0.66 8.80
CA ARG A 157 19.55 -0.38 10.22
C ARG A 157 20.84 0.38 10.41
N GLU A 158 20.73 1.54 11.04
CA GLU A 158 21.89 2.37 11.39
C GLU A 158 21.80 2.85 12.84
N LYS A 159 22.95 3.13 13.44
CA LYS A 159 23.00 3.70 14.79
C LYS A 159 22.90 5.21 14.71
N ARG A 160 21.82 5.78 15.22
CA ARG A 160 21.63 7.24 15.31
C ARG A 160 21.62 7.72 16.74
N TRP A 161 22.02 8.97 16.91
CA TRP A 161 21.91 9.69 18.17
C TRP A 161 20.46 10.11 18.39
N GLN A 162 19.92 9.82 19.57
CA GLN A 162 18.58 10.24 19.98
C GLN A 162 18.56 10.59 21.47
N GLN A 163 17.58 11.40 21.87
CA GLN A 163 17.24 11.61 23.27
C GLN A 163 16.79 10.28 23.91
N VAL A 164 17.47 9.87 24.96
CA VAL A 164 17.12 8.67 25.73
C VAL A 164 16.93 9.01 27.20
N ARG A 165 16.33 8.08 27.94
CA ARG A 165 16.29 8.19 29.41
C ARG A 165 17.71 7.99 29.95
N CYS A 166 18.10 8.79 30.94
CA CYS A 166 19.45 8.68 31.53
C CYS A 166 19.74 7.32 32.20
N ALA A 167 18.69 6.57 32.57
CA ALA A 167 18.80 5.23 33.13
C ALA A 167 18.88 4.13 32.06
N ASP A 168 18.74 4.48 30.78
CA ASP A 168 18.79 3.53 29.67
C ASP A 168 20.23 3.04 29.46
N PRO A 169 20.50 1.73 29.28
CA PRO A 169 21.84 1.24 28.96
C PRO A 169 22.41 1.81 27.65
N ALA A 170 21.56 2.32 26.74
CA ALA A 170 21.99 3.00 25.54
C ALA A 170 22.45 4.46 25.77
N ALA A 171 22.27 5.01 26.98
CA ALA A 171 22.66 6.37 27.30
C ALA A 171 24.19 6.53 27.31
N ALA A 172 24.69 7.39 26.43
CA ALA A 172 26.12 7.67 26.34
C ALA A 172 26.54 8.83 27.27
N GLY A 173 25.63 9.78 27.54
CA GLY A 173 25.95 10.94 28.35
C GLY A 173 24.80 11.92 28.52
N ARG A 174 25.02 12.92 29.37
CA ARG A 174 24.09 14.03 29.64
C ARG A 174 24.53 15.27 28.88
N VAL A 175 23.60 15.93 28.19
CA VAL A 175 23.88 17.17 27.45
C VAL A 175 24.14 18.29 28.45
N LEU A 176 25.31 18.89 28.40
CA LEU A 176 25.70 20.04 29.22
C LEU A 176 25.19 21.33 28.58
N LEU A 177 25.42 21.48 27.28
CA LEU A 177 25.07 22.66 26.51
C LEU A 177 24.77 22.28 25.06
N LYS A 178 23.76 22.94 24.49
CA LYS A 178 23.47 22.92 23.05
C LYS A 178 23.77 24.29 22.47
N VAL A 179 24.69 24.35 21.53
CA VAL A 179 25.05 25.57 20.81
C VAL A 179 24.35 25.54 19.45
N HIS A 180 23.44 26.48 19.22
CA HIS A 180 22.73 26.60 17.95
C HIS A 180 23.56 27.37 16.92
N HIS A 181 23.37 27.06 15.63
CA HIS A 181 24.00 27.72 14.48
C HIS A 181 25.53 27.71 14.48
N SER A 182 26.15 26.71 15.13
CA SER A 182 27.59 26.52 15.09
C SER A 182 27.93 25.04 15.03
N PRO A 183 28.61 24.57 13.97
CA PRO A 183 29.10 23.19 13.85
C PRO A 183 30.54 23.06 14.39
N ARG A 184 30.89 23.76 15.48
CA ARG A 184 32.27 23.82 15.99
C ARG A 184 32.38 23.15 17.35
N ALA A 185 33.16 22.06 17.41
CA ALA A 185 33.51 21.40 18.67
C ALA A 185 34.24 22.33 19.66
N ALA A 186 34.94 23.35 19.16
CA ALA A 186 35.63 24.36 19.98
C ALA A 186 34.69 25.13 20.92
N ASP A 187 33.40 25.22 20.59
CA ASP A 187 32.42 25.91 21.43
C ASP A 187 32.17 25.19 22.77
N CYS A 188 32.58 23.91 22.87
CA CYS A 188 32.55 23.13 24.10
C CYS A 188 33.83 23.23 24.95
N ALA A 189 34.88 23.93 24.49
CA ALA A 189 36.20 23.93 25.15
C ALA A 189 36.18 24.54 26.56
N GLY A 190 35.20 25.39 26.88
CA GLY A 190 35.02 26.00 28.21
C GLY A 190 34.36 25.09 29.25
N LEU A 191 33.92 23.88 28.88
CA LEU A 191 33.19 22.95 29.74
C LEU A 191 34.10 21.80 30.18
N PRO A 192 34.65 21.83 31.42
CA PRO A 192 35.69 20.88 31.86
C PRO A 192 35.18 19.44 32.06
N THR A 193 33.87 19.23 32.08
CA THR A 193 33.23 17.90 32.23
C THR A 193 32.75 17.30 30.91
N THR A 194 33.09 17.89 29.77
CA THR A 194 32.73 17.35 28.45
C THR A 194 33.55 16.11 28.14
N ILE A 195 32.89 14.99 27.86
CA ILE A 195 33.51 13.72 27.45
C ILE A 195 33.63 13.66 25.94
N PHE A 196 32.57 14.04 25.22
CA PHE A 196 32.56 14.07 23.77
C PHE A 196 31.66 15.19 23.24
N THR A 197 31.86 15.53 21.98
CA THR A 197 31.07 16.54 21.27
C THR A 197 30.39 15.90 20.07
N HIS A 198 29.13 16.25 19.84
CA HIS A 198 28.38 15.84 18.66
C HIS A 198 28.02 17.08 17.85
N THR A 199 28.45 17.13 16.60
CA THR A 199 28.28 18.30 15.72
C THR A 199 27.39 17.91 14.56
N GLU A 200 26.34 18.69 14.33
CA GLU A 200 25.50 18.68 13.14
C GLU A 200 25.60 20.04 12.44
N GLU A 201 25.08 20.15 11.21
CA GLU A 201 25.15 21.40 10.45
C GLU A 201 24.51 22.60 11.18
N THR A 202 23.49 22.34 11.98
CA THR A 202 22.69 23.39 12.65
C THR A 202 22.97 23.55 14.14
N PHE A 203 23.66 22.60 14.79
CA PHE A 203 23.96 22.68 16.22
C PHE A 203 25.17 21.83 16.63
N THR A 204 25.74 22.17 17.80
CA THR A 204 26.74 21.36 18.50
C THR A 204 26.24 21.00 19.90
N LEU A 205 26.35 19.73 20.28
CA LEU A 205 26.07 19.22 21.62
C LEU A 205 27.37 18.95 22.37
N CYS A 206 27.50 19.54 23.56
CA CYS A 206 28.55 19.23 24.52
C CYS A 206 28.02 18.19 25.50
N VAL A 207 28.56 16.98 25.50
CA VAL A 207 28.04 15.86 26.29
C VAL A 207 29.01 15.50 27.40
N GLY A 208 28.51 15.42 28.63
CA GLY A 208 29.24 15.05 29.84
C GLY A 208 28.78 13.72 30.45
N PRO A 209 29.37 13.31 31.59
CA PRO A 209 29.01 12.07 32.27
C PRO A 209 27.57 12.06 32.78
N ILE A 210 26.96 10.88 32.79
CA ILE A 210 25.69 10.61 33.48
C ILE A 210 26.02 10.52 34.99
N LYS A 211 26.01 11.65 35.68
CA LYS A 211 26.08 11.69 37.15
C LYS A 211 24.67 11.77 37.73
#